data_AF-A0A377DSQ3-F1
#
_entry.id   AF-A0A377DSQ3-F1
#
_cell.length_a   1.000
_cell.length_b   1.000
_cell.length_c   1.000
_cell.angle_alpha   90.00
_cell.angle_beta   90.00
_cell.angle_gamma   90.00
#
_symmetry.space_group_name_H-M   'P 1'
#
loop_
_entity.id
_entity.type
_entity.pdbx_description
1 polymer ?
#
loop_
_entity_poly.entity_id
_entity_poly.type
_entity_poly.pdbx_seq_one_letter_code
_entity_poly.pdbx_strand_id
1 'polypeptide(L)' 'MSIQSLLDYISVTPDIRQQGKVKHKLSAILFLTVCAVIAGADEWQEIEDFWT' A
#
# COMPACT_ATOMS: atom_id res chain seq x y z
N MET A 1 16.49 -9.16 -3.43
CA MET A 1 15.77 -8.18 -2.59
C MET A 1 14.95 -8.98 -1.58
N SER A 2 15.15 -8.80 -0.28
CA SER A 2 14.35 -9.51 0.73
C SER A 2 13.07 -8.73 1.00
N ILE A 3 11.98 -9.41 1.40
CA ILE A 3 10.73 -8.74 1.80
C ILE A 3 10.98 -7.73 2.93
N GLN A 4 11.90 -8.05 3.85
CA GLN A 4 12.30 -7.15 4.92
C GLN A 4 12.80 -5.80 4.38
N SER A 5 13.66 -5.82 3.35
CA SER A 5 14.19 -4.58 2.75
C SER A 5 13.12 -3.70 2.10
N LEU A 6 12.04 -4.29 1.57
CA LEU A 6 10.91 -3.54 1.01
C LEU A 6 10.06 -2.91 2.12
N LEU A 7 9.74 -3.66 3.17
CA LEU A 7 8.96 -3.17 4.30
C LEU A 7 9.69 -2.04 5.03
N ASP A 8 11.01 -2.16 5.20
CA ASP A 8 11.84 -1.12 5.82
C ASP A 8 11.75 0.19 5.01
N TYR A 9 11.83 0.12 3.68
CA TYR A 9 11.72 1.28 2.79
C TYR A 9 10.33 1.92 2.83
N ILE A 10 9.27 1.11 2.80
CA ILE A 10 7.88 1.58 2.89
C ILE A 10 7.62 2.24 4.25
N SER A 11 8.17 1.69 5.34
CA SER A 11 7.92 2.16 6.71
C SER A 11 8.41 3.58 7.00
N VAL A 12 9.49 4.02 6.34
CA VAL A 12 10.07 5.35 6.51
C VAL A 12 9.47 6.41 5.57
N THR A 13 8.57 6.00 4.68
CA THR A 13 7.93 6.90 3.72
C THR A 13 6.96 7.84 4.44
N PRO A 14 7.12 9.17 4.33
CA PRO A 14 6.26 10.13 5.01
C PRO A 14 4.82 10.11 4.44
N ASP A 15 3.83 10.13 5.33
CA ASP A 15 2.42 10.23 4.93
C ASP A 15 1.98 11.69 4.79
N ILE A 16 2.04 12.19 3.57
CA ILE A 16 1.68 13.57 3.22
C ILE A 16 0.17 13.80 3.05
N ARG A 17 -0.65 12.78 3.25
CA ARG A 17 -2.10 12.87 3.06
C ARG A 17 -2.74 13.68 4.18
N GLN A 18 -3.88 14.29 3.88
CA GLN A 18 -4.64 15.05 4.87
C GLN A 18 -5.14 14.13 5.98
N GLN A 19 -4.63 14.29 7.20
CA GLN A 19 -4.86 13.38 8.33
C GLN A 19 -6.35 13.13 8.62
N GLY A 20 -7.22 14.14 8.47
CA GLY A 20 -8.67 14.00 8.64
C GLY A 20 -9.39 13.15 7.58
N LYS A 21 -8.68 12.72 6.52
CA LYS A 21 -9.19 11.85 5.45
C LYS A 21 -8.48 10.50 5.41
N VAL A 22 -7.51 10.27 6.30
CA VAL A 22 -6.75 9.01 6.33
C VAL A 22 -7.59 7.94 7.03
N LYS A 23 -8.06 6.96 6.25
CA LYS A 23 -8.72 5.74 6.76
C LYS A 23 -7.74 4.59 6.99
N HIS A 24 -6.69 4.51 6.17
CA HIS A 24 -5.73 3.41 6.18
C HIS A 24 -4.30 3.92 6.19
N LYS A 25 -3.40 3.20 6.87
CA LYS A 25 -1.96 3.52 6.95
C LYS A 25 -1.33 3.50 5.55
N LEU A 26 -0.49 4.49 5.25
CA LEU A 26 0.19 4.56 3.95
C LEU A 26 1.05 3.31 3.68
N SER A 27 1.72 2.79 4.70
CA SER A 27 2.56 1.60 4.56
C SER A 27 1.78 0.36 4.14
N ALA A 28 0.57 0.19 4.67
CA ALA A 28 -0.32 -0.89 4.25
C ALA A 28 -0.74 -0.71 2.79
N ILE A 29 -1.05 0.54 2.39
CA ILE A 29 -1.48 0.86 1.02
C ILE A 29 -0.39 0.49 0.01
N LEU A 30 0.83 0.99 0.24
CA LEU A 30 1.96 0.73 -0.63
C LEU A 30 2.29 -0.76 -0.72
N PHE A 31 2.26 -1.48 0.41
CA PHE A 31 2.50 -2.91 0.42
C PHE A 31 1.46 -3.67 -0.40
N LEU A 32 0.17 -3.39 -0.17
CA LEU A 32 -0.90 -4.09 -0.86
C LEU A 32 -0.94 -3.78 -2.36
N THR A 33 -0.69 -2.53 -2.76
CA THR A 33 -0.58 -2.18 -4.19
C THR A 33 0.48 -3.03 -4.88
N VAL A 34 1.65 -3.19 -4.27
CA VAL A 34 2.72 -4.04 -4.83
C VAL A 34 2.28 -5.50 -4.92
N CYS A 35 1.67 -6.04 -3.86
CA CYS A 35 1.16 -7.41 -3.86
C CYS A 35 0.07 -7.63 -4.92
N ALA A 36 -0.88 -6.71 -5.04
CA ALA A 36 -2.00 -6.82 -5.96
C ALA A 36 -1.54 -6.73 -7.42
N VAL A 37 -0.64 -5.79 -7.75
CA VAL A 37 -0.05 -5.70 -9.10
C VAL A 37 0.72 -6.97 -9.45
N ILE A 38 1.49 -7.54 -8.51
CA ILE A 38 2.17 -8.83 -8.73
C ILE A 38 1.17 -9.98 -8.89
N ALA A 39 0.04 -9.94 -8.18
CA ALA A 39 -1.03 -10.92 -8.29
C ALA A 39 -1.88 -10.76 -9.57
N GLY A 40 -1.61 -9.75 -10.40
CA GLY A 40 -2.30 -9.51 -11.66
C GLY A 40 -3.54 -8.64 -11.56
N ALA A 41 -3.66 -7.81 -10.52
CA ALA A 41 -4.69 -6.79 -10.48
C ALA A 41 -4.37 -5.69 -11.50
N ASP A 42 -5.30 -5.44 -12.41
CA ASP A 42 -5.14 -4.48 -13.51
C ASP A 42 -5.71 -3.10 -13.17
N GLU A 43 -6.71 -3.06 -12.28
CA GLU A 43 -7.46 -1.86 -11.93
C GLU A 43 -7.40 -1.55 -10.43
N TRP A 44 -7.49 -0.27 -10.09
CA TRP A 44 -7.48 0.17 -8.68
C TRP A 44 -8.66 -0.34 -7.88
N GLN A 45 -9.80 -0.56 -8.53
CA GLN A 45 -11.03 -1.08 -7.92
C GLN A 45 -10.80 -2.50 -7.37
N GLU A 46 -10.06 -3.33 -8.09
CA GLU A 46 -9.70 -4.69 -7.64
C GLU A 46 -8.80 -4.65 -6.40
N ILE A 47 -7.97 -3.60 -6.30
CA ILE A 47 -7.13 -3.36 -5.12
C ILE A 47 -7.98 -2.78 -3.96
N GLU A 48 -8.92 -1.87 -4.28
CA GLU A 48 -9.84 -1.22 -3.33
C GLU A 48 -10.70 -2.24 -2.59
N ASP A 49 -11.13 -3.31 -3.27
CA ASP A 49 -11.94 -4.38 -2.68
C ASP A 49 -11.29 -5.01 -1.43
N PHE A 50 -9.95 -5.08 -1.36
CA PHE A 50 -9.22 -5.59 -0.20
C PHE A 50 -9.22 -4.64 1.01
N TRP A 51 -9.66 -3.39 0.86
CA TRP A 51 -9.73 -2.37 1.91
C TRP A 51 -11.11 -2.22 2.55
N THR A 52 -12.12 -2.90 1.99
CA THR A 52 -13.53 -2.83 2.39
C THR A 52 -13.79 -3.48 3.75
#